data_AF-A0A2V8HFV3-F1
#
_entry.id   AF-A0A2V8HFV3-F1
#
_cell.length_a   1.000
_cell.length_b   1.000
_cell.length_c   1.000
_cell.angle_alpha   90.00
_cell.angle_beta   90.00
_cell.angle_gamma   90.00
#
_symmetry.space_group_name_H-M   'P 1'
#
loop_
_entity.id
_entity.type
_entity.pdbx_description
1 polymer ?
#
loop_
_entity_poly.entity_id
_entity_poly.type
_entity_poly.pdbx_seq_one_letter_code
_entity_poly.pdbx_strand_id
1 'polypeptide(L)'
;MPGGPGLTFSPAFGIVGQTLFSFSASAADPDGDAISYAWDVAGNAFTGSSGTITFSSGGNGTARLTVTDSKGATASDTRTFAVGTMIGSWLVTSA
;
A
#
# COMPACT_ATOMS: atom_id res chain seq x y z
N MET A 1 -4.08 -9.17 -21.52
CA MET A 1 -4.74 -8.24 -20.57
C MET A 1 -4.51 -8.85 -19.21
N PRO A 2 -3.80 -8.16 -18.31
CA PRO A 2 -3.53 -8.71 -16.99
C PRO A 2 -4.85 -8.98 -16.28
N GLY A 3 -4.96 -10.14 -15.63
CA GLY A 3 -6.07 -10.40 -14.71
C GLY A 3 -6.12 -9.33 -13.62
N GLY A 4 -7.29 -9.14 -12.99
CA GLY A 4 -7.46 -8.18 -11.91
C GLY A 4 -6.37 -8.40 -10.85
N PRO A 5 -5.54 -7.39 -10.52
CA PRO A 5 -4.39 -7.61 -9.67
C PRO A 5 -4.85 -7.86 -8.24
N GLY A 6 -4.35 -8.93 -7.62
CA GLY A 6 -4.55 -9.19 -6.21
C GLY A 6 -3.72 -8.21 -5.38
N LEU A 7 -4.36 -7.19 -4.82
CA LEU A 7 -3.72 -6.18 -3.98
C LEU A 7 -3.92 -6.50 -2.50
N THR A 8 -2.81 -6.52 -1.76
CA THR A 8 -2.81 -6.57 -0.29
C THR A 8 -2.12 -5.34 0.28
N PHE A 9 -2.72 -4.76 1.32
CA PHE A 9 -2.15 -3.65 2.10
C PHE A 9 -2.50 -3.89 3.56
N SER A 10 -1.49 -3.98 4.43
CA SER A 10 -1.66 -4.39 5.83
C SER A 10 -0.68 -3.68 6.75
N PRO A 11 -1.08 -3.33 7.98
CA PRO A 11 -2.45 -3.38 8.49
C PRO A 11 -3.36 -2.30 7.87
N ALA A 12 -4.68 -2.42 8.04
CA ALA A 12 -5.63 -1.37 7.62
C ALA A 12 -5.63 -0.15 8.57
N PHE A 13 -5.03 -0.30 9.76
CA PHE A 13 -4.85 0.77 10.74
C PHE A 13 -3.46 0.69 11.37
N GLY A 14 -2.83 1.84 11.59
CA GLY A 14 -1.54 1.95 12.27
C GLY A 14 -1.38 3.27 13.00
N ILE A 15 -0.25 3.43 13.69
CA ILE A 15 0.10 4.64 14.43
C ILE A 15 1.32 5.30 13.79
N VAL A 16 1.27 6.64 13.70
CA VAL A 16 2.37 7.48 13.22
C VAL A 16 3.70 7.07 13.86
N GLY A 17 4.71 6.85 13.03
CA GLY A 17 6.08 6.52 13.44
C GLY A 17 6.27 5.13 14.08
N GLN A 18 5.21 4.35 14.31
CA GLN A 18 5.29 3.06 15.01
C GLN A 18 4.89 1.89 14.13
N THR A 19 3.88 2.06 13.27
CA THR A 19 3.40 0.97 12.44
C THR A 19 4.11 0.94 11.10
N LEU A 20 4.75 -0.20 10.82
CA LEU A 20 5.22 -0.54 9.48
C LEU A 20 4.07 -1.13 8.67
N PHE A 21 3.71 -0.45 7.59
CA PHE A 21 2.75 -0.95 6.61
C PHE A 21 3.49 -1.73 5.54
N SER A 22 2.91 -2.84 5.11
CA SER A 22 3.39 -3.65 3.99
C SER A 22 2.33 -3.75 2.91
N PHE A 23 2.79 -3.78 1.67
CA PHE A 23 1.93 -3.96 0.51
C PHE A 23 2.54 -4.97 -0.44
N SER A 24 1.67 -5.76 -1.08
CA SER A 24 2.09 -6.68 -2.11
C SER A 24 1.00 -6.92 -3.15
N ALA A 25 1.43 -7.26 -4.35
CA ALA A 25 0.62 -7.50 -5.51
C ALA A 25 0.94 -8.87 -6.12
N SER A 26 -0.10 -9.54 -6.60
CA SER A 26 0.03 -10.65 -7.54
C SER A 26 -0.82 -10.35 -8.77
N ALA A 27 -0.19 -10.30 -9.94
CA ALA A 27 -0.87 -10.24 -11.21
C ALA A 27 -0.38 -11.39 -12.10
N ALA A 28 -1.29 -11.95 -12.87
CA ALA A 28 -0.98 -12.99 -13.85
C ALA A 28 -1.53 -12.55 -15.20
N ASP A 29 -0.73 -12.74 -16.24
CA ASP A 29 -1.17 -12.60 -17.62
C ASP A 29 -1.23 -14.00 -18.26
N PRO A 30 -2.40 -14.44 -18.76
CA PRO A 30 -2.56 -15.77 -19.37
C PRO A 30 -1.64 -16.04 -20.57
N ASP A 31 -1.18 -14.99 -21.26
CA ASP A 31 -0.26 -15.10 -22.40
C ASP A 31 1.21 -15.16 -21.95
N GLY A 32 1.48 -15.02 -20.64
CA GLY A 32 2.83 -15.05 -20.06
C GLY A 32 3.61 -13.75 -20.23
N ASP A 33 2.93 -12.66 -20.59
CA ASP A 33 3.57 -11.36 -20.76
C ASP A 33 4.16 -10.83 -19.45
N ALA A 34 5.28 -10.10 -19.57
CA ALA A 34 5.89 -9.42 -18.43
C ALA A 34 4.96 -8.33 -17.89
N ILE A 35 4.80 -8.27 -16.57
CA ILE A 35 3.95 -7.30 -15.88
C ILE A 35 4.80 -6.31 -15.10
N SER A 36 4.57 -5.03 -15.33
CA SER A 36 5.14 -3.94 -14.55
C SER A 36 4.18 -3.51 -13.44
N TYR A 37 4.72 -3.17 -12.27
CA TYR A 37 3.96 -2.77 -11.08
C TYR A 37 4.32 -1.34 -10.69
N ALA A 38 3.32 -0.49 -10.59
CA ALA A 38 3.42 0.89 -10.10
C ALA A 38 2.42 1.10 -8.97
N TRP A 39 2.89 1.71 -7.88
CA TRP A 39 2.09 1.99 -6.70
C TRP A 39 2.05 3.48 -6.42
N ASP A 40 0.90 3.95 -5.96
CA ASP A 40 0.74 5.23 -5.25
C ASP A 40 0.20 4.91 -3.85
N VAL A 41 1.00 5.18 -2.82
CA VAL A 41 0.64 4.95 -1.42
C VAL A 41 0.60 6.30 -0.70
N ALA A 42 -0.60 6.86 -0.61
CA ALA A 42 -0.87 8.20 -0.10
C ALA A 42 0.05 9.26 -0.73
N GLY A 43 0.21 9.21 -2.06
CA GLY A 43 1.07 10.12 -2.82
C GLY A 43 2.55 9.73 -2.89
N ASN A 44 2.96 8.61 -2.27
CA ASN A 44 4.32 8.07 -2.40
C ASN A 44 4.38 7.02 -3.52
N ALA A 45 5.28 7.21 -4.47
CA ALA A 45 5.44 6.29 -5.60
C ALA A 45 6.35 5.10 -5.25
N PHE A 46 5.92 3.88 -5.58
CA PHE A 46 6.75 2.68 -5.48
C PHE A 46 6.67 1.83 -6.75
N THR A 47 7.69 1.00 -6.97
CA THR A 47 7.75 0.04 -8.07
C THR A 47 8.04 -1.37 -7.55
N GLY A 48 7.66 -2.38 -8.32
CA GLY A 48 7.84 -3.79 -7.96
C GLY A 48 6.60 -4.39 -7.31
N SER A 49 6.62 -5.71 -7.08
CA SER A 49 5.45 -6.44 -6.60
C SER A 49 5.17 -6.25 -5.11
N SER A 50 6.08 -5.68 -4.32
CA SER A 50 5.87 -5.45 -2.89
C SER A 50 6.76 -4.34 -2.35
N GLY A 51 6.42 -3.87 -1.14
CA GLY A 51 7.20 -2.88 -0.41
C GLY A 51 6.65 -2.62 0.98
N THR A 52 7.31 -1.70 1.70
CA THR A 52 6.90 -1.26 3.04
C THR A 52 7.01 0.25 3.17
N ILE A 53 6.21 0.84 4.07
CA ILE A 53 6.21 2.27 4.36
C ILE A 53 5.83 2.52 5.83
N THR A 54 6.38 3.57 6.42
CA THR A 54 5.93 4.15 7.68
C THR A 54 5.44 5.59 7.42
N PHE A 55 4.44 6.04 8.17
CA PHE A 55 3.88 7.38 8.04
C PHE A 55 4.32 8.29 9.20
N SER A 56 4.69 9.52 8.87
CA SER A 56 5.05 10.57 9.83
C SER A 56 3.87 11.50 10.17
N SER A 57 2.75 11.37 9.47
CA SER A 57 1.51 12.10 9.70
C SER A 57 0.31 11.16 9.78
N GLY A 58 -0.68 11.53 10.60
CA GLY A 58 -1.93 10.80 10.73
C GLY A 58 -2.95 11.19 9.66
N GLY A 59 -3.96 10.35 9.45
CA GLY A 59 -5.03 10.56 8.48
C GLY A 59 -5.45 9.29 7.77
N ASN A 60 -6.46 9.41 6.91
CA ASN A 60 -6.84 8.34 5.99
C ASN A 60 -5.95 8.41 4.75
N GLY A 61 -5.53 7.24 4.26
CA GLY A 61 -4.72 7.10 3.06
C GLY A 61 -5.26 6.04 2.13
N THR A 62 -4.77 6.07 0.89
CA THR A 62 -5.06 5.07 -0.14
C THR A 62 -3.78 4.46 -0.65
N ALA A 63 -3.77 3.15 -0.84
CA ALA A 63 -2.75 2.42 -1.57
C ALA A 63 -3.36 1.92 -2.87
N ARG A 64 -2.94 2.52 -3.99
CA ARG A 64 -3.38 2.19 -5.33
C ARG A 64 -2.26 1.46 -6.06
N LEU A 65 -2.58 0.30 -6.60
CA LEU A 65 -1.72 -0.42 -7.53
C LEU A 65 -2.20 -0.17 -8.96
N THR A 66 -1.26 -0.05 -9.88
CA THR A 66 -1.47 -0.14 -11.32
C THR A 66 -0.51 -1.16 -11.88
N VAL A 67 -1.04 -2.15 -12.58
CA VAL A 67 -0.26 -3.13 -13.33
C VAL A 67 -0.39 -2.87 -14.82
N THR A 68 0.69 -3.04 -15.56
CA THR A 68 0.75 -2.84 -17.01
C THR A 68 1.39 -4.06 -17.66
N ASP A 69 0.77 -4.62 -18.70
CA ASP A 69 1.39 -5.67 -19.52
C ASP A 69 2.36 -5.11 -20.58
N SER A 70 3.12 -5.99 -21.22
CA SER A 70 4.09 -5.64 -22.28
C SER A 70 3.46 -4.97 -23.51
N LYS A 71 2.14 -5.14 -23.70
CA LYS A 71 1.34 -4.59 -24.81
C LYS A 71 0.65 -3.28 -24.43
N GLY A 72 0.84 -2.81 -23.20
CA GLY A 72 0.32 -1.54 -22.67
C GLY A 72 -1.08 -1.61 -22.06
N ALA A 73 -1.69 -2.79 -21.93
CA ALA A 73 -2.96 -2.90 -21.21
C ALA A 73 -2.73 -2.74 -19.71
N THR A 74 -3.66 -2.07 -19.02
CA THR A 74 -3.54 -1.73 -17.60
C THR A 74 -4.71 -2.22 -16.78
N ALA A 75 -4.45 -2.52 -15.50
CA ALA A 75 -5.46 -2.76 -14.48
C ALA A 75 -5.03 -2.10 -13.17
N SER A 76 -6.00 -1.66 -12.35
CA SER A 76 -5.72 -1.05 -11.05
C SER A 76 -6.61 -1.65 -9.95
N ASP A 77 -6.10 -1.65 -8.72
CA ASP A 77 -6.88 -1.91 -7.51
C ASP A 77 -6.49 -0.89 -6.42
N THR A 78 -7.34 -0.66 -5.42
CA THR A 78 -7.11 0.33 -4.36
C THR A 78 -7.58 -0.16 -3.00
N ARG A 79 -6.76 0.08 -1.97
CA ARG A 79 -7.11 -0.16 -0.56
C ARG A 79 -7.02 1.12 0.25
N THR A 80 -7.97 1.32 1.15
CA THR A 80 -7.96 2.40 2.13
C THR A 80 -7.36 1.93 3.45
N PHE A 81 -6.63 2.80 4.12
CA PHE A 81 -6.10 2.57 5.47
C PHE A 81 -6.17 3.86 6.29
N ALA A 82 -5.97 3.74 7.60
CA ALA A 82 -5.92 4.89 8.50
C ALA A 82 -4.65 4.88 9.37
N VAL A 83 -4.10 6.06 9.60
CA VAL A 83 -2.96 6.27 10.49
C VAL A 83 -3.41 7.16 11.64
N GLY A 84 -3.46 6.62 12.84
CA GLY A 84 -3.76 7.36 14.06
C GLY A 84 -2.55 8.14 14.56
N THR A 85 -2.80 9.34 15.08
CA THR A 85 -1.84 10.09 15.90
C THR A 85 -2.17 9.83 17.36
N MET A 86 -1.19 9.42 18.16
CA MET A 86 -1.38 9.38 19.61
C MET A 86 -1.40 10.81 20.15
N ILE A 87 -2.59 11.31 20.46
CA ILE A 87 -2.75 12.58 21.19
C ILE A 87 -3.02 12.25 22.66
N GLY A 88 -2.16 12.71 23.55
CA GLY A 88 -2.32 12.53 24.99
C GLY A 88 -0.99 12.61 25.74
N SER A 89 -0.98 13.32 26.86
CA SER A 89 0.09 13.24 27.86
C SER A 89 -0.08 11.92 28.61
N TRP A 90 0.79 10.95 28.38
CA TRP A 90 0.88 9.78 29.25
C TRP A 90 1.35 10.24 30.62
N LEU A 91 0.43 10.36 31.58
CA LEU A 91 0.77 10.42 33.00
C LEU A 91 1.28 9.03 33.38
N VAL A 92 2.61 8.88 33.42
CA VAL A 92 3.22 7.75 34.11
C VAL A 92 3.10 8.03 35.61
N THR A 93 2.02 7.58 36.23
CA THR A 93 1.97 7.47 37.69
C THR A 93 2.71 6.20 38.07
N SER A 94 3.98 6.31 38.46
CA SER A 94 4.64 5.26 39.21
C SER A 94 3.93 5.12 40.57
N ALA A 95 3.52 3.89 40.92
CA ALA A 95 3.06 3.53 42.25
C ALA A 95 4.23 3.34 43.23
#